data_AF-A0A016ARJ1-F1
#
_entry.id   AF-A0A016ARJ1-F1
#
_cell.length_a   1.000
_cell.length_b   1.000
_cell.length_c   1.000
_cell.angle_alpha   90.00
_cell.angle_beta   90.00
_cell.angle_gamma   90.00
#
_symmetry.space_group_name_H-M   'P 1'
#
loop_
_entity.id
_entity.type
_entity.pdbx_description
1 polymer ?
#
loop_
_entity_poly.entity_id
_entity_poly.type
_entity_poly.pdbx_seq_one_letter_code
_entity_poly.pdbx_strand_id
1 'polypeptide(L)'
;MFQCDNGNDYVSEGLYRIVDKRGRIGYADESGRTVIKPRFAFGFPFENGKAKVTDKGEMKEVPGSDGEYHYWESDEWYYIDKAGNRME
;
A
#
# COMPACT_ATOMS: atom_id res chain seq x y z
N MET A 1 -11.29 3.60 -13.95
CA MET A 1 -10.78 4.41 -12.84
C MET A 1 -10.31 3.55 -11.68
N PHE A 2 -9.00 3.30 -11.53
CA PHE A 2 -8.41 2.99 -10.22
C PHE A 2 -8.23 4.37 -9.61
N GLN A 3 -9.31 4.89 -9.04
CA GLN A 3 -9.32 6.16 -8.34
C GLN A 3 -8.34 6.07 -7.19
N CYS A 4 -7.13 6.57 -7.41
CA CYS A 4 -6.39 7.35 -6.43
C CYS A 4 -7.15 8.68 -6.20
N ASP A 5 -8.43 8.58 -5.77
CA ASP A 5 -9.26 9.70 -5.34
C ASP A 5 -9.58 9.49 -3.85
N ASN A 6 -8.68 10.02 -3.02
CA ASN A 6 -8.99 10.91 -1.89
C ASN A 6 -10.13 10.57 -0.90
N GLY A 7 -10.56 9.31 -0.79
CA GLY A 7 -11.20 8.77 0.41
C GLY A 7 -10.15 8.15 1.32
N ASN A 8 -10.26 8.35 2.64
CA ASN A 8 -9.43 7.64 3.63
C ASN A 8 -9.41 6.14 3.26
N ASP A 9 -8.23 5.53 3.15
CA ASP A 9 -8.15 4.08 2.93
C ASP A 9 -9.07 3.39 3.93
N TYR A 10 -9.89 2.46 3.46
CA TYR A 10 -10.74 1.69 4.36
C TYR A 10 -9.82 0.97 5.34
N VAL A 11 -10.18 1.04 6.62
CA VAL A 11 -9.50 0.25 7.64
C VAL A 11 -9.70 -1.22 7.26
N SER A 12 -8.60 -1.91 6.98
CA SER A 12 -8.59 -3.35 6.74
C SER A 12 -7.92 -4.04 7.91
N GLU A 13 -8.70 -4.87 8.59
CA GLU A 13 -8.29 -5.61 9.80
C GLU A 13 -7.61 -4.74 10.88
N GLY A 14 -8.10 -3.52 11.07
CA GLY A 14 -7.61 -2.58 12.08
C GLY A 14 -6.43 -1.71 11.64
N LEU A 15 -5.98 -1.81 10.39
CA LEU A 15 -4.92 -0.97 9.82
C LEU A 15 -5.37 -0.31 8.50
N TYR A 16 -4.96 0.93 8.27
CA TYR A 16 -5.11 1.62 6.98
C TYR A 16 -3.76 2.16 6.51
N ARG A 17 -3.60 2.31 5.18
CA ARG A 17 -2.35 2.82 4.61
C ARG A 17 -2.23 4.32 4.85
N ILE A 18 -1.01 4.76 5.15
CA ILE A 18 -0.65 6.17 5.25
C ILE A 18 0.46 6.47 4.25
N VAL A 19 0.50 7.71 3.76
CA VAL A 19 1.47 8.14 2.77
C VAL A 19 2.29 9.30 3.34
N ASP A 20 3.62 9.22 3.23
CA ASP A 20 4.47 10.35 3.61
C ASP A 20 4.61 11.40 2.48
N LYS A 21 5.30 12.50 2.77
CA LYS A 21 5.57 13.58 1.81
C LYS A 21 6.38 13.14 0.58
N ARG A 22 6.99 11.96 0.61
CA ARG A 22 7.77 11.37 -0.48
C ARG A 22 6.97 10.32 -1.26
N GLY A 23 5.69 10.12 -0.94
CA GLY A 23 4.85 9.12 -1.59
C GLY A 23 5.05 7.69 -1.07
N ARG A 24 5.78 7.49 0.03
CA ARG A 24 6.02 6.14 0.58
C ARG A 24 4.84 5.66 1.40
N ILE A 25 4.54 4.37 1.32
CA ILE A 25 3.47 3.73 2.06
C ILE A 25 3.96 3.24 3.42
N GLY A 26 3.14 3.51 4.45
CA GLY A 26 3.19 2.92 5.79
C GLY A 26 1.78 2.51 6.22
N TYR A 27 1.63 2.14 7.50
CA TYR A 27 0.34 1.69 8.05
C TYR A 27 0.10 2.30 9.43
N ALA A 28 -1.14 2.73 9.67
CA ALA A 28 -1.60 3.24 10.96
C ALA A 28 -2.83 2.46 11.44
N ASP A 29 -3.02 2.42 12.75
CA ASP A 29 -4.22 1.87 13.36
C ASP A 29 -5.40 2.86 13.32
N GLU A 30 -6.59 2.41 13.68
CA GLU A 30 -7.83 3.20 13.70
C GLU A 30 -7.78 4.45 14.60
N SER A 31 -6.86 4.50 15.56
CA SER A 31 -6.65 5.68 16.41
C SER A 31 -5.72 6.72 15.76
N GLY A 32 -5.22 6.44 14.56
CA GLY A 32 -4.26 7.27 13.83
C GLY A 32 -2.82 7.05 14.25
N ARG A 33 -2.53 6.06 15.11
CA ARG A 33 -1.15 5.77 15.52
C ARG A 33 -0.44 5.01 14.42
N THR A 34 0.72 5.50 14.01
CA THR A 34 1.57 4.79 13.05
C THR A 34 2.09 3.49 13.65
N VAL A 35 1.73 2.36 13.05
CA VAL A 35 2.21 1.02 13.42
C VAL A 35 3.44 0.68 12.59
N ILE A 36 3.40 0.95 11.28
CA ILE A 36 4.52 0.75 10.36
C ILE A 36 4.84 2.09 9.72
N LYS A 37 6.05 2.61 9.97
CA LYS A 37 6.49 3.89 9.38
C LYS A 37 6.54 3.79 7.84
N PRO A 38 6.16 4.87 7.12
CA PRO A 38 6.29 4.92 5.68
C PRO A 38 7.68 4.55 5.17
N ARG A 39 7.77 3.44 4.44
CA ARG A 39 9.03 2.94 3.86
C ARG A 39 8.88 2.23 2.53
N PHE A 40 7.71 1.70 2.22
CA PHE A 40 7.47 0.94 1.00
C PHE A 40 7.22 1.89 -0.18
N ALA A 41 7.65 1.49 -1.37
CA ALA A 41 7.27 2.20 -2.59
C ALA A 41 5.78 2.01 -2.89
N PHE A 42 5.26 0.80 -2.61
CA PHE A 42 3.83 0.51 -2.69
C PHE A 42 3.43 -0.59 -1.69
N GLY A 43 2.17 -0.57 -1.27
CA GLY A 43 1.59 -1.59 -0.40
C GLY A 43 0.09 -1.72 -0.59
N PHE A 44 -0.39 -2.96 -0.50
CA PHE A 44 -1.82 -3.28 -0.47
C PHE A 44 -2.36 -3.21 0.98
N PRO A 45 -3.69 -3.08 1.17
CA PRO A 45 -4.32 -3.28 2.47
C PRO A 45 -3.99 -4.66 3.07
N PHE A 46 -4.14 -4.78 4.39
CA PHE A 46 -3.99 -6.07 5.07
C PHE A 46 -5.18 -6.99 4.76
N GLU A 47 -4.89 -8.24 4.42
CA GLU A 47 -5.88 -9.30 4.24
C GLU A 47 -5.31 -10.63 4.77
N ASN A 48 -6.09 -11.34 5.58
CA ASN A 48 -5.68 -12.56 6.27
C ASN A 48 -4.39 -12.37 7.09
N GLY A 49 -4.28 -11.25 7.81
CA GLY A 49 -3.15 -10.95 8.68
C GLY A 49 -1.86 -10.52 7.98
N LYS A 50 -1.86 -10.37 6.65
CA LYS A 50 -0.67 -9.97 5.87
C LYS A 50 -0.97 -8.90 4.83
N ALA A 51 0.05 -8.13 4.47
CA ALA A 51 -0.03 -7.17 3.37
C ALA A 51 1.07 -7.46 2.34
N LYS A 52 0.74 -7.36 1.05
CA LYS A 52 1.71 -7.46 -0.04
C LYS A 52 2.33 -6.09 -0.29
N VAL A 53 3.65 -6.00 -0.30
CA VAL A 53 4.40 -4.73 -0.40
C VAL A 53 5.61 -4.87 -1.31
N THR A 54 6.17 -3.74 -1.73
CA THR A 54 7.43 -3.68 -2.45
C THR A 54 8.20 -2.39 -2.12
N ASP A 55 9.52 -2.45 -2.15
CA ASP A 55 10.40 -1.31 -1.88
C ASP A 55 10.78 -0.53 -3.14
N LYS A 56 10.42 -1.03 -4.34
CA LYS A 56 10.73 -0.42 -5.64
C LYS A 56 9.62 -0.67 -6.66
N GLY A 57 9.79 -0.13 -7.87
CA GLY A 57 8.87 -0.28 -8.99
C GLY A 57 8.34 1.06 -9.47
N GLU A 58 7.35 0.99 -10.34
CA GLU A 58 6.76 2.17 -10.96
C GLU A 58 5.26 2.01 -11.19
N MET A 59 4.54 3.12 -11.16
CA MET A 59 3.13 3.16 -11.52
C MET A 59 3.00 3.09 -13.04
N LYS A 60 2.22 2.13 -13.52
CA LYS A 60 1.89 1.94 -14.94
C LYS A 60 0.40 2.15 -15.15
N GLU A 61 0.04 2.80 -16.25
CA GLU A 61 -1.34 2.85 -16.71
C GLU A 61 -1.76 1.47 -17.24
N VAL A 62 -3.00 1.06 -16.98
CA VAL A 62 -3.59 -0.11 -17.61
C VAL A 62 -3.88 0.24 -19.08
N PRO A 63 -3.33 -0.51 -20.06
CA PRO A 63 -3.54 -0.21 -21.47
C PRO A 63 -5.03 -0.18 -21.84
N GLY A 64 -5.44 0.88 -22.55
CA GLY A 64 -6.84 1.07 -22.95
C GLY A 64 -7.76 1.58 -21.84
N SER A 65 -7.21 2.07 -20.73
CA SER A 65 -7.98 2.70 -19.66
C SER A 65 -8.15 4.21 -19.80
N ASP A 66 -7.56 4.85 -20.81
CA ASP A 66 -7.56 6.30 -20.99
C ASP A 66 -7.09 7.05 -19.74
N GLY A 67 -6.03 6.56 -19.09
CA GLY A 67 -5.47 7.13 -17.86
C GLY A 67 -6.30 6.86 -16.61
N GLU A 68 -7.38 6.10 -16.71
CA GLU A 68 -8.26 5.92 -15.57
C GLU A 68 -7.70 4.89 -14.57
N TYR A 69 -7.11 3.79 -15.04
CA TYR A 69 -6.68 2.67 -14.21
C TYR A 69 -5.16 2.60 -14.18
N HIS A 70 -4.56 2.45 -13.00
CA HIS A 70 -3.13 2.26 -12.81
C HIS A 70 -2.83 1.00 -11.97
N TYR A 71 -1.67 0.38 -12.20
CA TYR A 71 -1.12 -0.68 -11.36
C TYR A 71 0.33 -0.33 -10.98
N TRP A 72 0.82 -0.92 -9.89
CA TRP A 72 2.24 -0.84 -9.55
C TRP A 72 2.97 -2.05 -10.12
N GLU A 73 3.97 -1.81 -10.96
CA GLU A 73 4.82 -2.85 -11.52
C GLU A 73 6.09 -2.99 -10.69
N SER A 74 6.32 -4.20 -10.18
CA SER A 74 7.54 -4.56 -9.45
C SER A 74 7.79 -6.07 -9.55
N ASP A 75 9.04 -6.46 -9.62
CA ASP A 75 9.55 -7.84 -9.56
C ASP A 75 9.89 -8.28 -8.12
N GLU A 76 9.88 -7.36 -7.16
CA GLU A 76 10.29 -7.58 -5.77
C GLU A 76 9.11 -7.42 -4.79
N TRP A 77 8.04 -8.18 -5.01
CA TRP A 77 6.94 -8.25 -4.05
C TRP A 77 7.22 -9.22 -2.93
N TYR A 78 6.84 -8.85 -1.70
CA TYR A 78 6.87 -9.73 -0.54
C TYR A 78 5.70 -9.45 0.40
N TYR A 79 5.45 -10.35 1.34
CA TYR A 79 4.43 -10.17 2.36
C TYR A 79 5.04 -9.67 3.67
N ILE A 80 4.28 -8.85 4.38
CA ILE A 80 4.57 -8.45 5.76
C ILE A 80 3.44 -8.82 6.70
N ASP A 81 3.76 -9.06 7.97
CA ASP A 81 2.80 -9.13 9.06
C ASP A 81 2.36 -7.73 9.51
N LYS A 82 1.41 -7.66 10.46
CA LYS A 82 0.89 -6.39 11.01
C LYS A 82 1.91 -5.57 11.80
N ALA A 83 3.05 -6.15 12.17
CA ALA A 83 4.17 -5.44 12.78
C ALA A 83 5.18 -4.93 11.74
N GLY A 84 5.02 -5.30 10.46
CA GLY A 84 5.88 -4.90 9.36
C GLY A 84 7.07 -5.82 9.11
N ASN A 85 7.09 -7.01 9.74
CA ASN A 85 8.11 -8.03 9.52
C ASN A 85 7.82 -8.76 8.22
N ARG A 86 8.87 -8.99 7.41
CA ARG A 86 8.75 -9.79 6.20
C ARG A 86 8.39 -11.23 6.57
N MET A 87 7.41 -11.77 5.87
CA MET A 87 6.99 -13.16 5.96
C MET A 87 7.73 -13.96 4.87
N GLU A 88 8.24 -15.13 5.25
CA GLU A 88 8.85 -16.12 4.36
C GLU A 88 7.81 -17.01 3.68
#